data_AF-A0A967CFY3-F1
#
_entry.id   AF-A0A967CFY3-F1
#
_cell.length_a   1.000
_cell.length_b   1.000
_cell.length_c   1.000
_cell.angle_alpha   90.00
_cell.angle_beta   90.00
_cell.angle_gamma   90.00
#
_symmetry.space_group_name_H-M   'P 1'
#
loop_
_entity.id
_entity.type
_entity.pdbx_description
1 polymer ?
#
loop_
_entity_poly.entity_id
_entity_poly.type
_entity_poly.pdbx_seq_one_letter_code
_entity_poly.pdbx_strand_id
1 'polypeptide(L)'
;ASDKFPSLSAPEPAYHGLTFHQTFGELAFTFHGIAVGLRDLGMTMNPQAAHYTLMGIETLSLRMQRHVENAQLVSAWLEKHEAVERVTYAGLPSSPYYERSKKICPNGAGGLFTVALKGGYKACVKFVESLEIFSHVANLGDTRSLIIHSASTTHRQLDAEQQRAAGASPEVVRISIGIEDADDIIADLNQALNKAAAVKG
;
A
#
# COMPACT_ATOMS: atom_id res chain seq x y z
N ALA A 1 -24.65 -20.56 16.24
CA ALA A 1 -23.47 -21.10 15.55
C ALA A 1 -23.95 -22.05 14.46
N SER A 2 -23.45 -21.94 13.23
CA SER A 2 -23.84 -22.81 12.10
C SER A 2 -22.71 -23.76 11.75
N ASP A 3 -23.03 -24.89 11.11
CA ASP A 3 -22.06 -25.91 10.67
C ASP A 3 -21.06 -25.40 9.61
N LYS A 4 -21.16 -24.13 9.20
CA LYS A 4 -20.23 -23.49 8.28
C LYS A 4 -18.86 -23.22 8.92
N PHE A 5 -18.80 -23.10 10.26
CA PHE A 5 -17.57 -22.79 10.99
C PHE A 5 -17.36 -23.79 12.13
N PRO A 6 -17.07 -25.07 11.83
CA PRO A 6 -16.96 -26.13 12.83
C PRO A 6 -15.87 -25.82 13.87
N SER A 7 -14.74 -25.21 13.49
CA SER A 7 -13.68 -24.82 14.42
C SER A 7 -14.13 -23.87 15.54
N LEU A 8 -15.20 -23.10 15.32
CA LEU A 8 -15.76 -22.20 16.35
C LEU A 8 -17.00 -22.79 17.04
N SER A 9 -17.68 -23.75 16.40
CA SER A 9 -19.03 -24.19 16.78
C SER A 9 -19.11 -25.62 17.29
N ALA A 10 -18.09 -26.44 17.03
CA ALA A 10 -17.94 -27.78 17.57
C ALA A 10 -17.01 -27.78 18.81
N PRO A 11 -17.08 -28.82 19.65
CA PRO A 11 -16.13 -29.04 20.74
C PRO A 11 -14.69 -29.16 20.21
N GLU A 12 -13.76 -28.38 20.77
CA GLU A 12 -12.33 -28.43 20.44
C GLU A 12 -11.60 -29.45 21.34
N PRO A 13 -11.10 -30.58 20.80
CA PRO A 13 -10.40 -31.60 21.59
C PRO A 13 -9.14 -31.07 22.29
N ALA A 14 -8.38 -30.16 21.66
CA ALA A 14 -7.17 -29.56 22.24
C ALA A 14 -7.47 -28.63 23.43
N TYR A 15 -8.75 -28.34 23.67
CA TYR A 15 -9.25 -27.52 24.78
C TYR A 15 -10.33 -28.27 25.57
N HIS A 16 -10.18 -29.60 25.73
CA HIS A 16 -11.06 -30.43 26.57
C HIS A 16 -12.54 -30.41 26.16
N GLY A 17 -12.82 -30.31 24.86
CA GLY A 17 -14.18 -30.25 24.33
C GLY A 17 -14.83 -28.87 24.47
N LEU A 18 -14.05 -27.82 24.71
CA LEU A 18 -14.55 -26.45 24.74
C LEU A 18 -15.17 -26.07 23.40
N THR A 19 -16.39 -25.56 23.41
CA THR A 19 -17.00 -24.94 22.24
C THR A 19 -16.76 -23.42 22.28
N PHE A 20 -15.90 -22.89 21.41
CA PHE A 20 -15.47 -21.48 21.45
C PHE A 20 -16.63 -20.49 21.35
N HIS A 21 -17.55 -20.67 20.40
CA HIS A 21 -18.71 -19.78 20.25
C HIS A 21 -19.64 -19.84 21.45
N GLN A 22 -19.85 -21.03 22.03
CA GLN A 22 -20.68 -21.16 23.22
C GLN A 22 -20.05 -20.46 24.43
N THR A 23 -18.72 -20.49 24.53
CA THR A 23 -17.98 -19.95 25.69
C THR A 23 -17.73 -18.45 25.58
N PHE A 24 -17.30 -17.99 24.41
CA PHE A 24 -16.78 -16.62 24.20
C PHE A 24 -17.70 -15.75 23.32
N GLY A 25 -18.80 -16.30 22.80
CA GLY A 25 -19.76 -15.56 21.97
C GLY A 25 -19.08 -14.88 20.79
N GLU A 26 -19.21 -13.55 20.72
CA GLU A 26 -18.66 -12.71 19.65
C GLU A 26 -17.12 -12.71 19.61
N LEU A 27 -16.46 -13.02 20.73
CA LEU A 27 -14.99 -13.10 20.82
C LEU A 27 -14.43 -14.47 20.44
N ALA A 28 -15.29 -15.42 20.06
CA ALA A 28 -14.87 -16.79 19.76
C ALA A 28 -13.80 -16.87 18.68
N PHE A 29 -13.90 -16.06 17.63
CA PHE A 29 -12.88 -16.02 16.57
C PHE A 29 -11.52 -15.54 17.11
N THR A 30 -11.52 -14.48 17.91
CA THR A 30 -10.29 -13.93 18.52
C THR A 30 -9.65 -14.94 19.46
N PHE A 31 -10.41 -15.52 20.38
CA PHE A 31 -9.86 -16.48 21.33
C PHE A 31 -9.47 -17.81 20.69
N HIS A 32 -10.21 -18.30 19.69
CA HIS A 32 -9.76 -19.46 18.92
C HIS A 32 -8.44 -19.18 18.19
N GLY A 33 -8.32 -17.99 17.58
CA GLY A 33 -7.07 -17.56 16.93
C GLY A 33 -5.88 -17.52 17.89
N ILE A 34 -6.06 -17.07 19.13
CA ILE A 34 -5.01 -17.05 20.16
C ILE A 34 -4.72 -18.46 20.68
N ALA A 35 -5.78 -19.18 21.08
CA ALA A 35 -5.70 -20.45 21.78
C ALA A 35 -5.17 -21.58 20.87
N VAL A 36 -5.64 -21.65 19.64
CA VAL A 36 -5.22 -22.69 18.69
C VAL A 36 -4.14 -22.15 17.78
N GLY A 37 -4.45 -21.08 17.03
CA GLY A 37 -3.55 -20.56 16.00
C GLY A 37 -2.20 -20.06 16.55
N LEU A 38 -2.22 -19.08 17.44
CA LEU A 38 -0.99 -18.47 17.97
C LEU A 38 -0.19 -19.47 18.81
N ARG A 39 -0.86 -20.28 19.64
CA ARG A 39 -0.21 -21.33 20.44
C ARG A 39 0.54 -22.34 19.56
N ASP A 40 -0.11 -22.84 18.51
CA ASP A 40 0.43 -23.97 17.72
C ASP A 40 1.40 -23.51 16.62
N LEU A 41 1.19 -22.33 16.03
CA LEU A 41 2.03 -21.79 14.95
C LEU A 41 3.11 -20.82 15.44
N GLY A 42 2.99 -20.30 16.66
CA GLY A 42 4.05 -19.51 17.32
C GLY A 42 4.33 -18.13 16.71
N MET A 43 3.38 -17.52 16.00
CA MET A 43 3.50 -16.19 15.37
C MET A 43 3.48 -15.02 16.38
N THR A 44 4.22 -15.14 17.48
CA THR A 44 4.26 -14.17 18.57
C THR A 44 5.11 -12.95 18.19
N MET A 45 4.52 -11.76 18.29
CA MET A 45 5.23 -10.49 18.09
C MET A 45 6.27 -10.30 19.20
N ASN A 46 7.50 -9.90 18.85
CA ASN A 46 8.50 -9.60 19.88
C ASN A 46 8.09 -8.32 20.66
N PRO A 47 8.39 -8.24 21.97
CA PRO A 47 7.98 -7.09 22.79
C PRO A 47 8.54 -5.75 22.29
N GLN A 48 9.75 -5.78 21.70
CA GLN A 48 10.39 -4.56 21.21
C GLN A 48 9.68 -3.97 19.97
N ALA A 49 9.24 -4.80 19.01
CA ALA A 49 8.45 -4.31 17.87
C ALA A 49 7.06 -3.87 18.30
N ALA A 50 6.47 -4.50 19.32
CA ALA A 50 5.23 -4.01 19.93
C ALA A 50 5.42 -2.60 20.49
N HIS A 51 6.52 -2.37 21.23
CA HIS A 51 6.87 -1.04 21.74
C HIS A 51 7.07 -0.01 20.61
N TYR A 52 7.83 -0.35 19.55
CA TYR A 52 8.00 0.55 18.39
C TYR A 52 6.68 0.84 17.66
N THR A 53 5.78 -0.13 17.59
CA THR A 53 4.44 0.05 17.01
C THR A 53 3.63 1.04 17.85
N LEU A 54 3.65 0.90 19.18
CA LEU A 54 2.98 1.82 20.09
C LEU A 54 3.52 3.25 19.95
N MET A 55 4.84 3.43 19.91
CA MET A 55 5.48 4.73 19.66
C MET A 55 5.01 5.34 18.32
N GLY A 56 4.87 4.52 17.27
CA GLY A 56 4.33 4.97 15.99
C GLY A 56 2.86 5.41 16.10
N ILE A 57 2.03 4.68 16.86
CA ILE A 57 0.59 4.95 17.00
C ILE A 57 0.32 6.33 17.61
N GLU A 58 1.19 6.81 18.50
CA GLU A 58 1.05 8.14 19.14
C GLU A 58 0.87 9.29 18.14
N THR A 59 1.44 9.16 16.94
CA THR A 59 1.38 10.19 15.88
C THR A 59 0.57 9.75 14.65
N LEU A 60 -0.19 8.65 14.73
CA LEU A 60 -0.86 8.05 13.59
C LEU A 60 -1.76 9.03 12.83
N SER A 61 -2.63 9.76 13.53
CA SER A 61 -3.57 10.68 12.90
C SER A 61 -2.84 11.84 12.18
N LEU A 62 -1.83 12.41 12.81
CA LEU A 62 -1.02 13.51 12.26
C LEU A 62 -0.28 13.08 10.98
N ARG A 63 0.34 11.90 11.02
CA ARG A 63 1.04 11.35 9.85
C ARG A 63 0.06 11.02 8.73
N MET A 64 -1.06 10.36 9.04
CA MET A 64 -2.06 10.01 8.02
C MET A 64 -2.68 11.24 7.36
N GLN A 65 -2.94 12.31 8.12
CA GLN A 65 -3.39 13.58 7.56
C GLN A 65 -2.38 14.10 6.52
N ARG A 66 -1.10 14.20 6.88
CA ARG A 66 -0.07 14.70 5.97
C ARG A 66 0.13 13.80 4.75
N HIS A 67 0.13 12.47 4.92
CA HIS A 67 0.21 11.52 3.80
C HIS A 67 -0.91 11.74 2.79
N VAL A 68 -2.14 11.93 3.28
CA VAL A 68 -3.34 12.14 2.44
C VAL A 68 -3.28 13.48 1.72
N GLU A 69 -2.95 14.56 2.44
CA GLU A 69 -2.81 15.91 1.89
C GLU A 69 -1.75 15.93 0.77
N ASN A 70 -0.56 15.41 1.04
CA ASN A 70 0.52 15.32 0.06
C ASN A 70 0.11 14.46 -1.13
N ALA A 71 -0.48 13.28 -0.90
CA ALA A 71 -0.89 12.40 -1.99
C ALA A 71 -1.95 13.02 -2.90
N GLN A 72 -2.89 13.79 -2.34
CA GLN A 72 -3.88 14.52 -3.15
C GLN A 72 -3.21 15.58 -4.04
N LEU A 73 -2.28 16.36 -3.50
CA LEU A 73 -1.56 17.39 -4.26
C LEU A 73 -0.68 16.77 -5.36
N VAL A 74 0.15 15.79 -4.99
CA VAL A 74 1.11 15.15 -5.88
C VAL A 74 0.41 14.38 -6.99
N SER A 75 -0.64 13.62 -6.67
CA SER A 75 -1.39 12.86 -7.69
C SER A 75 -2.13 13.78 -8.68
N ALA A 76 -2.70 14.89 -8.20
CA ALA A 76 -3.38 15.87 -9.06
C ALA A 76 -2.40 16.64 -9.96
N TRP A 77 -1.17 16.87 -9.48
CA TRP A 77 -0.09 17.42 -10.29
C TRP A 77 0.38 16.41 -11.36
N LEU A 78 0.62 15.16 -10.97
CA LEU A 78 1.03 14.08 -11.88
C LEU A 78 0.01 13.84 -13.00
N GLU A 79 -1.29 13.92 -12.70
CA GLU A 79 -2.35 13.75 -13.71
C GLU A 79 -2.29 14.76 -14.85
N LYS A 80 -1.65 15.92 -14.62
CA LYS A 80 -1.48 16.98 -15.62
C LYS A 80 -0.13 16.95 -16.31
N HIS A 81 0.79 16.08 -15.88
CA HIS A 81 2.16 16.06 -16.38
C HIS A 81 2.26 15.36 -17.75
N GLU A 82 2.98 15.94 -18.71
CA GLU A 82 2.99 15.47 -20.11
C GLU A 82 3.55 14.05 -20.27
N ALA A 83 4.53 13.65 -19.45
CA ALA A 83 5.11 12.31 -19.46
C ALA A 83 4.20 11.22 -18.84
N VAL A 84 3.14 11.61 -18.13
CA VAL A 84 2.23 10.71 -17.43
C VAL A 84 1.03 10.40 -18.33
N GLU A 85 0.70 9.12 -18.44
CA GLU A 85 -0.49 8.65 -19.15
C GLU A 85 -1.71 8.57 -18.23
N ARG A 86 -1.53 8.06 -17.01
CA ARG A 86 -2.63 7.84 -16.06
C ARG A 86 -2.14 7.84 -14.62
N VAL A 87 -2.99 8.31 -13.71
CA VAL A 87 -2.83 8.19 -12.25
C VAL A 87 -4.03 7.43 -11.67
N THR A 88 -3.81 6.55 -10.69
CA THR A 88 -4.88 5.68 -10.14
C THR A 88 -5.44 6.11 -8.79
N TYR A 89 -5.01 7.26 -8.27
CA TYR A 89 -5.35 7.70 -6.92
C TYR A 89 -6.87 7.87 -6.74
N ALA A 90 -7.44 7.18 -5.75
CA ALA A 90 -8.88 7.17 -5.52
C ALA A 90 -9.45 8.51 -5.01
N GLY A 91 -8.60 9.47 -4.66
CA GLY A 91 -8.98 10.84 -4.35
C GLY A 91 -9.15 11.76 -5.58
N LEU A 92 -8.80 11.29 -6.78
CA LEU A 92 -8.97 12.07 -8.01
C LEU A 92 -10.37 11.86 -8.62
N PRO A 93 -11.00 12.92 -9.19
CA PRO A 93 -12.28 12.80 -9.90
C PRO A 93 -12.25 11.83 -11.09
N SER A 94 -11.09 11.63 -11.71
CA SER A 94 -10.87 10.68 -12.80
C SER A 94 -10.92 9.22 -12.36
N SER A 95 -10.81 8.95 -11.05
CA SER A 95 -10.82 7.60 -10.53
C SER A 95 -12.21 6.99 -10.59
N PRO A 96 -12.37 5.74 -11.06
CA PRO A 96 -13.65 5.04 -11.02
C PRO A 96 -14.15 4.79 -9.58
N TYR A 97 -13.29 5.00 -8.57
CA TYR A 97 -13.61 4.81 -7.17
C TYR A 97 -13.81 6.12 -6.40
N TYR A 98 -13.79 7.29 -7.07
CA TYR A 98 -13.87 8.60 -6.41
C TYR A 98 -15.07 8.74 -5.47
N GLU A 99 -16.27 8.47 -5.95
CA GLU A 99 -17.50 8.56 -5.14
C GLU A 99 -17.54 7.51 -4.02
N ARG A 100 -16.98 6.32 -4.26
CA ARG A 100 -16.87 5.29 -3.22
C ARG A 100 -15.88 5.70 -2.13
N SER A 101 -14.76 6.30 -2.52
CA SER A 101 -13.73 6.80 -1.61
C SER A 101 -14.31 7.85 -0.67
N LYS A 102 -15.09 8.81 -1.19
CA LYS A 102 -15.79 9.81 -0.35
C LYS A 102 -16.71 9.18 0.69
N LYS A 103 -17.40 8.08 0.34
CA LYS A 103 -18.33 7.40 1.23
C LYS A 103 -17.64 6.58 2.32
N ILE A 104 -16.60 5.83 1.97
CA ILE A 104 -15.96 4.85 2.86
C ILE A 104 -14.75 5.43 3.59
N CYS A 105 -14.03 6.34 2.95
CA CYS A 105 -12.83 7.01 3.45
C CYS A 105 -12.99 8.54 3.36
N PRO A 106 -13.95 9.15 4.09
CA PRO A 106 -14.29 10.58 3.95
C PRO A 106 -13.11 11.51 4.28
N ASN A 107 -12.13 11.04 5.06
CA ASN A 107 -10.93 11.79 5.41
C ASN A 107 -9.78 11.61 4.41
N GLY A 108 -10.02 10.96 3.27
CA GLY A 108 -9.09 10.82 2.14
C GLY A 108 -8.59 9.40 1.87
N ALA A 109 -7.99 9.21 0.70
CA ALA A 109 -7.77 7.90 0.09
C ALA A 109 -6.38 7.27 0.37
N GLY A 110 -5.75 7.63 1.48
CA GLY A 110 -4.40 7.17 1.85
C GLY A 110 -3.28 7.84 1.05
N GLY A 111 -2.05 7.33 1.20
CA GLY A 111 -0.86 7.88 0.55
C GLY A 111 -0.36 7.07 -0.66
N LEU A 112 -1.14 6.12 -1.17
CA LEU A 112 -0.67 5.11 -2.15
C LEU A 112 -1.43 5.23 -3.47
N PHE A 113 -0.68 5.26 -4.57
CA PHE A 113 -1.26 5.16 -5.91
C PHE A 113 -0.22 4.64 -6.92
N THR A 114 -0.66 4.42 -8.14
CA THR A 114 0.21 4.08 -9.27
C THR A 114 0.11 5.12 -10.38
N VAL A 115 1.18 5.22 -11.15
CA VAL A 115 1.31 6.11 -12.30
C VAL A 115 1.76 5.29 -13.49
N ALA A 116 1.11 5.47 -14.63
CA ALA A 116 1.55 4.92 -15.90
C ALA A 116 2.34 6.00 -16.68
N LEU A 117 3.55 5.68 -17.15
CA LEU A 117 4.38 6.59 -17.95
C LEU A 117 4.28 6.26 -19.43
N LYS A 118 4.08 7.29 -20.27
CA LYS A 118 3.97 7.14 -21.74
C LYS A 118 5.22 6.53 -22.37
N GLY A 119 6.39 6.75 -21.75
CA GLY A 119 7.67 6.21 -22.21
C GLY A 119 7.90 4.73 -21.86
N GLY A 120 6.92 4.07 -21.24
CA GLY A 120 6.96 2.64 -20.94
C GLY A 120 8.07 2.22 -19.98
N TYR A 121 8.53 0.97 -20.12
CA TYR A 121 9.48 0.33 -19.22
C TYR A 121 10.79 1.09 -19.02
N LYS A 122 11.43 1.52 -20.12
CA LYS A 122 12.71 2.22 -20.04
C LYS A 122 12.58 3.57 -19.32
N ALA A 123 11.48 4.29 -19.57
CA ALA A 123 11.20 5.53 -18.87
C ALA A 123 10.93 5.27 -17.37
N CYS A 124 10.21 4.21 -17.01
CA CYS A 124 9.97 3.85 -15.60
C CYS A 124 11.27 3.52 -14.85
N VAL A 125 12.15 2.72 -15.46
CA VAL A 125 13.47 2.42 -14.88
C VAL A 125 14.27 3.70 -14.69
N LYS A 126 14.38 4.53 -15.74
CA LYS A 126 15.14 5.79 -15.65
C LYS A 126 14.55 6.75 -14.62
N PHE A 127 13.22 6.84 -14.55
CA PHE A 127 12.52 7.68 -13.59
C PHE A 127 12.88 7.29 -12.16
N VAL A 128 12.74 6.00 -11.81
CA VAL A 128 13.09 5.51 -10.47
C VAL A 128 14.56 5.72 -10.12
N GLU A 129 15.47 5.50 -11.07
CA GLU A 129 16.92 5.72 -10.88
C GLU A 129 17.32 7.20 -10.77
N SER A 130 16.46 8.12 -11.20
CA SER A 130 16.79 9.55 -11.26
C SER A 130 16.29 10.35 -10.06
N LEU A 131 15.51 9.74 -9.17
CA LEU A 131 14.98 10.38 -7.96
C LEU A 131 16.07 10.54 -6.90
N GLU A 132 16.01 11.65 -6.17
CA GLU A 132 17.02 12.06 -5.20
C GLU A 132 16.47 12.07 -3.77
N ILE A 133 15.15 12.23 -3.59
CA ILE A 133 14.45 12.20 -2.30
C ILE A 133 13.78 10.84 -2.08
N PHE A 134 13.11 10.31 -3.10
CA PHE A 134 12.37 9.05 -2.97
C PHE A 134 13.29 7.86 -2.69
N SER A 135 12.90 7.03 -1.73
CA SER A 135 13.59 5.76 -1.50
C SER A 135 13.08 4.67 -2.45
N HIS A 136 14.00 3.99 -3.14
CA HIS A 136 13.67 2.86 -4.01
C HIS A 136 13.59 1.55 -3.21
N VAL A 137 12.43 1.29 -2.63
CA VAL A 137 12.20 0.13 -1.74
C VAL A 137 10.78 -0.42 -1.87
N ALA A 138 10.58 -1.68 -1.44
CA ALA A 138 9.32 -2.38 -1.60
C ALA A 138 8.30 -2.14 -0.47
N ASN A 139 8.74 -1.68 0.71
CA ASN A 139 7.83 -1.36 1.82
C ASN A 139 6.98 -0.12 1.52
N LEU A 140 5.94 0.10 2.33
CA LEU A 140 4.94 1.15 2.18
C LEU A 140 4.64 1.78 3.55
N GLY A 141 4.14 3.02 3.55
CA GLY A 141 3.66 3.68 4.78
C GLY A 141 4.74 4.14 5.75
N ASP A 142 6.00 4.26 5.29
CA ASP A 142 7.02 5.02 6.01
C ASP A 142 6.69 6.52 5.92
N THR A 143 7.20 7.30 6.85
CA THR A 143 7.28 8.76 6.80
C THR A 143 8.00 9.29 5.56
N ARG A 144 8.88 8.48 4.95
CA ARG A 144 9.58 8.79 3.71
C ARG A 144 8.71 8.47 2.49
N SER A 145 8.86 9.26 1.45
CA SER A 145 8.31 9.00 0.13
C SER A 145 9.07 7.83 -0.52
N LEU A 146 8.33 6.82 -0.99
CA LEU A 146 8.86 5.57 -1.52
C LEU A 146 8.33 5.33 -2.94
N ILE A 147 9.17 4.75 -3.78
CA ILE A 147 8.81 4.40 -5.15
C ILE A 147 9.31 3.01 -5.49
N ILE A 148 8.55 2.29 -6.32
CA ILE A 148 9.01 1.03 -6.90
C ILE A 148 8.43 0.81 -8.28
N HIS A 149 9.29 0.37 -9.21
CA HIS A 149 8.87 -0.15 -10.50
C HIS A 149 8.80 -1.68 -10.42
N SER A 150 7.60 -2.22 -10.20
CA SER A 150 7.38 -3.64 -9.92
C SER A 150 7.86 -4.56 -11.04
N ALA A 151 7.64 -4.18 -12.30
CA ALA A 151 8.00 -5.00 -13.46
C ALA A 151 9.52 -5.26 -13.56
N SER A 152 10.35 -4.29 -13.18
CA SER A 152 11.82 -4.44 -13.18
C SER A 152 12.39 -4.98 -11.87
N THR A 153 11.55 -5.18 -10.83
CA THR A 153 12.00 -5.55 -9.48
C THR A 153 11.22 -6.75 -8.94
N THR A 154 10.17 -6.53 -8.16
CA THR A 154 9.41 -7.54 -7.42
C THR A 154 8.69 -8.54 -8.30
N HIS A 155 8.32 -8.15 -9.52
CA HIS A 155 7.56 -8.96 -10.48
C HIS A 155 8.39 -9.35 -11.71
N ARG A 156 9.73 -9.22 -11.64
CA ARG A 156 10.64 -9.55 -12.75
C ARG A 156 10.61 -11.02 -13.19
N GLN A 157 10.09 -11.90 -12.33
CA GLN A 157 9.97 -13.34 -12.60
C GLN A 157 8.70 -13.68 -13.40
N LEU A 158 7.74 -12.75 -13.47
CA LEU A 158 6.52 -12.92 -14.24
C LEU A 158 6.75 -12.52 -15.69
N ASP A 159 6.03 -13.18 -16.60
CA ASP A 159 5.96 -12.72 -17.99
C ASP A 159 5.11 -11.44 -18.12
N ALA A 160 5.12 -10.82 -19.30
CA ALA A 160 4.44 -9.55 -19.53
C ALA A 160 2.92 -9.63 -19.39
N GLU A 161 2.30 -10.78 -19.69
CA GLU A 161 0.85 -10.96 -19.54
C GLU A 161 0.48 -11.07 -18.06
N GLN A 162 1.25 -11.86 -17.30
CA GLN A 162 1.12 -12.01 -15.86
C GLN A 162 1.35 -10.69 -15.12
N GLN A 163 2.35 -9.89 -15.54
CA GLN A 163 2.60 -8.56 -14.99
C GLN A 163 1.38 -7.64 -15.15
N ARG A 164 0.78 -7.60 -16.36
CA ARG A 164 -0.43 -6.80 -16.61
C ARG A 164 -1.61 -7.31 -15.78
N ALA A 165 -1.80 -8.63 -15.71
CA ALA A 165 -2.86 -9.23 -14.89
C ALA A 165 -2.71 -8.91 -13.40
N ALA A 166 -1.47 -8.79 -12.91
CA ALA A 166 -1.16 -8.39 -11.54
C ALA A 166 -1.26 -6.86 -11.30
N GLY A 167 -1.58 -6.06 -12.31
CA GLY A 167 -1.61 -4.59 -12.22
C GLY A 167 -0.21 -3.96 -12.13
N ALA A 168 0.82 -4.68 -12.54
CA ALA A 168 2.23 -4.30 -12.53
C ALA A 168 2.79 -4.21 -13.96
N SER A 169 2.02 -3.63 -14.88
CA SER A 169 2.42 -3.48 -16.28
C SER A 169 3.79 -2.80 -16.42
N PRO A 170 4.54 -3.06 -17.51
CA PRO A 170 5.88 -2.49 -17.71
C PRO A 170 5.95 -0.96 -17.67
N GLU A 171 4.85 -0.26 -17.90
CA GLU A 171 4.75 1.20 -17.86
C GLU A 171 4.31 1.77 -16.51
N VAL A 172 4.10 0.93 -15.47
CA VAL A 172 3.47 1.32 -14.21
C VAL A 172 4.47 1.38 -13.06
N VAL A 173 4.56 2.54 -12.40
CA VAL A 173 5.28 2.73 -11.14
C VAL A 173 4.30 2.88 -9.97
N ARG A 174 4.67 2.34 -8.80
CA ARG A 174 3.91 2.48 -7.56
C ARG A 174 4.60 3.51 -6.67
N ILE A 175 3.81 4.44 -6.15
CA ILE A 175 4.27 5.56 -5.34
C ILE A 175 3.55 5.52 -3.98
N SER A 176 4.32 5.54 -2.90
CA SER A 176 3.86 5.73 -1.52
C SER A 176 4.37 7.09 -1.04
N ILE A 177 3.48 8.06 -0.95
CA ILE A 177 3.82 9.43 -0.56
C ILE A 177 4.07 9.50 0.94
N GLY A 178 5.19 10.13 1.31
CA GLY A 178 5.62 10.39 2.69
C GLY A 178 5.02 11.66 3.28
N ILE A 179 5.69 12.21 4.27
CA ILE A 179 5.31 13.43 5.00
C ILE A 179 6.28 14.59 4.81
N GLU A 180 7.16 14.52 3.82
CA GLU A 180 8.02 15.63 3.41
C GLU A 180 7.20 16.86 2.95
N ASP A 181 7.89 17.96 2.65
CA ASP A 181 7.25 19.09 1.99
C ASP A 181 6.74 18.68 0.60
N ALA A 182 5.50 19.04 0.28
CA ALA A 182 4.88 18.65 -0.98
C ALA A 182 5.59 19.25 -2.20
N ASP A 183 6.16 20.46 -2.07
CA ASP A 183 6.87 21.12 -3.16
C ASP A 183 8.20 20.42 -3.45
N ASP A 184 8.91 19.94 -2.41
CA ASP A 184 10.13 19.14 -2.58
C ASP A 184 9.84 17.80 -3.26
N ILE A 185 8.75 17.13 -2.85
CA ILE A 185 8.28 15.89 -3.49
C ILE A 185 7.99 16.13 -4.98
N ILE A 186 7.24 17.20 -5.31
CA ILE A 186 6.90 17.54 -6.69
C ILE A 186 8.16 17.91 -7.49
N ALA A 187 9.09 18.66 -6.89
CA ALA A 187 10.34 19.04 -7.55
C ALA A 187 11.19 17.81 -7.91
N ASP A 188 11.33 16.85 -7.00
CA ASP A 188 12.08 15.61 -7.26
C ASP A 188 11.39 14.75 -8.34
N LEU A 189 10.06 14.62 -8.28
CA LEU A 189 9.30 13.92 -9.31
C LEU A 189 9.44 14.59 -10.69
N ASN A 190 9.36 15.92 -10.74
CA ASN A 190 9.47 16.69 -11.98
C ASN A 190 10.84 16.54 -12.63
N GLN A 191 11.93 16.70 -11.86
CA GLN A 191 13.27 16.55 -12.41
C GLN A 191 13.51 15.12 -12.93
N ALA A 192 13.04 14.11 -12.20
CA ALA A 192 13.20 12.71 -12.59
C ALA A 192 12.34 12.36 -13.83
N LEU A 193 11.11 12.87 -13.92
CA LEU A 193 10.24 12.70 -15.10
C LEU A 193 10.85 13.34 -16.34
N ASN A 194 11.43 14.53 -16.22
CA ASN A 194 12.11 15.20 -17.33
C ASN A 194 13.35 14.43 -17.82
N LYS A 195 14.15 13.87 -16.89
CA LYS A 195 15.27 12.97 -17.22
C LYS A 195 14.78 11.69 -17.90
N ALA A 196 13.64 11.13 -17.47
CA ALA A 196 13.06 9.92 -18.07
C ALA A 196 12.46 10.16 -19.45
N ALA A 197 11.84 11.32 -19.68
CA ALA A 197 11.27 11.71 -20.98
C ALA A 197 12.33 11.86 -22.08
N ALA A 198 13.59 12.14 -21.72
CA ALA A 198 14.70 12.20 -22.65
C ALA A 198 15.17 10.82 -23.17
N VAL A 199 14.72 9.72 -22.55
CA VAL A 199 15.06 8.36 -22.98
C VAL A 199 14.18 7.99 -24.17
N LYS A 200 14.77 7.89 -25.36
CA LYS A 200 14.09 7.34 -26.54
C LYS A 200 13.83 5.84 -26.33
N GLY A 201 12.60 5.41 -26.64
CA GLY A 201 12.14 4.02 -26.55
C GLY A 201 13.02 3.02 -27.30
#